data_AF-A0A7X3G5S5-F1
#
_entry.id   AF-A0A7X3G5S5-F1
#
_cell.length_a   1.000
_cell.length_b   1.000
_cell.length_c   1.000
_cell.angle_alpha   90.00
_cell.angle_beta   90.00
_cell.angle_gamma   90.00
#
_symmetry.space_group_name_H-M   'P 1'
#
loop_
_entity.id
_entity.type
_entity.pdbx_description
1 polymer ?
#
loop_
_entity_poly.entity_id
_entity_poly.type
_entity_poly.pdbx_seq_one_letter_code
_entity_poly.pdbx_strand_id
1 'polypeptide(L)'
;MNKFVRWSGIVHTTLSSFHPKLKLGQARELFAAALGHNSYASLREHDLHALETVATYVVLDHERALRRAVALNVPLSEDQWWTAHQALTPARVSLGRYIGGMGLMRSAACHLFEDTSHPLFHEIANAVGMKDGHRADDAVLLSDADTTPDALSMLVRGDVRAFNEEGALATPVIAEIRFPRVGRQLYGAGTLVHAAQNGVPRPYEPNFEGDIYGA
;
A
#
# COMPACT_ATOMS: atom_id res chain seq x y z
N MET A 1 -3.74 -23.73 -8.19
CA MET A 1 -4.36 -23.41 -6.88
C MET A 1 -4.47 -21.90 -6.78
N ASN A 2 -5.64 -21.35 -6.46
CA ASN A 2 -5.83 -19.90 -6.38
C ASN A 2 -5.06 -19.31 -5.17
N LYS A 3 -4.64 -18.05 -5.25
CA LYS A 3 -3.92 -17.28 -4.21
C LYS A 3 -4.69 -17.29 -2.89
N PHE A 4 -6.01 -17.14 -2.92
CA PHE A 4 -6.82 -17.20 -1.69
C PHE A 4 -6.62 -18.52 -0.92
N VAL A 5 -6.72 -19.68 -1.60
CA VAL A 5 -6.52 -20.99 -0.96
C VAL A 5 -5.09 -21.14 -0.50
N ARG A 6 -4.11 -20.68 -1.29
CA ARG A 6 -2.69 -20.70 -0.89
C ARG A 6 -2.45 -19.89 0.38
N TRP A 7 -2.89 -18.63 0.40
CA TRP A 7 -2.67 -17.70 1.50
C TRP A 7 -3.43 -18.09 2.75
N SER A 8 -4.69 -18.54 2.63
CA SER A 8 -5.42 -19.11 3.77
C SER A 8 -4.78 -20.39 4.32
N GLY A 9 -4.11 -21.18 3.48
CA GLY A 9 -3.28 -22.31 3.94
C GLY A 9 -2.05 -21.86 4.73
N ILE A 10 -1.42 -20.74 4.35
CA ILE A 10 -0.29 -20.16 5.10
C ILE A 10 -0.79 -19.61 6.44
N VAL A 11 -1.88 -18.84 6.43
CA VAL A 11 -2.52 -18.35 7.66
C VAL A 11 -2.88 -19.51 8.58
N HIS A 12 -3.49 -20.57 8.04
CA HIS A 12 -3.80 -21.78 8.79
C HIS A 12 -2.55 -22.41 9.41
N THR A 13 -1.51 -22.66 8.61
CA THR A 13 -0.25 -23.25 9.06
C THR A 13 0.37 -22.43 10.20
N THR A 14 0.44 -21.11 10.04
CA THR A 14 1.02 -20.21 11.05
C THR A 14 0.19 -20.22 12.33
N LEU A 15 -1.13 -20.09 12.22
CA LEU A 15 -2.01 -20.05 13.39
C LEU A 15 -2.15 -21.40 14.10
N SER A 16 -2.01 -22.52 13.39
CA SER A 16 -2.04 -23.86 13.98
C SER A 16 -0.85 -24.15 14.89
N SER A 17 0.25 -23.39 14.80
CA SER A 17 1.36 -23.47 15.75
C SER A 17 0.94 -22.98 17.16
N PHE A 18 0.02 -22.01 17.23
CA PHE A 18 -0.57 -21.51 18.46
C PHE A 18 -1.86 -22.26 18.85
N HIS A 19 -2.65 -22.64 17.85
CA HIS A 19 -3.98 -23.25 18.01
C HIS A 19 -4.09 -24.55 17.20
N PRO A 20 -3.58 -25.69 17.69
CA PRO A 20 -3.53 -26.93 16.91
C PRO A 20 -4.90 -27.47 16.47
N LYS A 21 -5.97 -27.09 17.18
CA LYS A 21 -7.35 -27.47 16.86
C LYS A 21 -8.01 -26.56 15.81
N LEU A 22 -7.35 -25.49 15.38
CA LEU A 22 -7.87 -24.58 14.35
C LEU A 22 -8.03 -25.34 13.03
N LYS A 23 -9.26 -25.38 12.53
CA LYS A 23 -9.58 -26.01 11.25
C LYS A 23 -9.25 -25.06 10.10
N LEU A 24 -8.85 -25.61 8.96
CA LEU A 24 -8.61 -24.84 7.73
C LEU A 24 -9.83 -23.98 7.32
N GLY A 25 -11.05 -24.50 7.53
CA GLY A 25 -12.28 -23.73 7.28
C GLY A 25 -12.37 -22.47 8.14
N GLN A 26 -11.96 -22.51 9.41
CA GLN A 26 -11.92 -21.33 10.28
C GLN A 26 -10.87 -20.33 9.80
N ALA A 27 -9.68 -20.79 9.41
CA ALA A 27 -8.65 -19.91 8.84
C ALA A 27 -9.12 -19.20 7.56
N ARG A 28 -9.88 -19.89 6.69
CA ARG A 28 -10.51 -19.29 5.50
C ARG A 28 -11.54 -18.22 5.87
N GLU A 29 -12.34 -18.46 6.90
CA GLU A 29 -13.31 -17.48 7.42
C GLU A 29 -12.62 -16.23 7.96
N LEU A 30 -11.54 -16.39 8.73
CA LEU A 30 -10.73 -15.27 9.25
C LEU A 30 -10.10 -14.46 8.10
N PHE A 31 -9.52 -15.15 7.12
CA PHE A 31 -8.87 -14.49 5.99
C PHE A 31 -9.88 -13.79 5.07
N ALA A 32 -11.06 -14.38 4.85
CA ALA A 32 -12.15 -13.71 4.14
C ALA A 32 -12.62 -12.44 4.90
N ALA A 33 -12.70 -12.51 6.24
CA ALA A 33 -13.02 -11.35 7.06
C ALA A 33 -11.98 -10.23 6.96
N ALA A 34 -10.69 -10.58 6.93
CA ALA A 34 -9.60 -9.64 6.70
C ALA A 34 -9.72 -8.94 5.32
N LEU A 35 -10.24 -9.63 4.31
CA LEU A 35 -10.54 -9.06 2.98
C LEU A 35 -11.88 -8.29 2.94
N GLY A 36 -12.52 -8.07 4.08
CA GLY A 36 -13.76 -7.29 4.20
C GLY A 36 -15.04 -8.09 4.00
N HIS A 37 -14.97 -9.41 3.83
CA HIS A 37 -16.15 -10.27 3.67
C HIS A 37 -16.74 -10.68 5.03
N ASN A 38 -18.05 -10.96 5.10
CA ASN A 38 -18.67 -11.36 6.36
C ASN A 38 -18.40 -12.84 6.69
N SER A 39 -18.22 -13.65 5.65
CA SER A 39 -17.91 -15.07 5.72
C SER A 39 -17.15 -15.53 4.47
N TYR A 40 -16.60 -16.75 4.51
CA TYR A 40 -16.01 -17.38 3.33
C TYR A 40 -17.03 -17.53 2.20
N ALA A 41 -18.28 -17.85 2.51
CA ALA A 41 -19.35 -17.96 1.51
C ALA A 41 -19.72 -16.61 0.85
N SER A 42 -19.42 -15.48 1.50
CA SER A 42 -19.64 -14.15 0.94
C SER A 42 -18.50 -13.65 0.05
N LEU A 43 -17.44 -14.44 -0.11
CA LEU A 43 -16.35 -14.17 -1.03
C LEU A 43 -16.85 -14.37 -2.46
N ARG A 44 -16.89 -13.29 -3.24
CA ARG A 44 -17.44 -13.31 -4.60
C ARG A 44 -16.39 -13.78 -5.60
N GLU A 45 -16.84 -14.42 -6.67
CA GLU A 45 -15.96 -14.82 -7.78
C GLU A 45 -15.22 -13.63 -8.39
N HIS A 46 -15.87 -12.46 -8.43
CA HIS A 46 -15.25 -11.21 -8.87
C HIS A 46 -14.03 -10.82 -8.02
N ASP A 47 -14.14 -10.85 -6.69
CA ASP A 47 -13.03 -10.50 -5.80
C ASP A 47 -11.89 -11.53 -5.89
N LEU A 48 -12.22 -12.82 -6.04
CA LEU A 48 -11.23 -13.86 -6.30
C LEU A 48 -10.49 -13.61 -7.62
N HIS A 49 -11.22 -13.32 -8.69
CA HIS A 49 -10.63 -13.02 -10.00
C HIS A 49 -9.74 -11.77 -9.95
N ALA A 50 -10.21 -10.71 -9.29
CA ALA A 50 -9.44 -9.49 -9.09
C ALA A 50 -8.15 -9.75 -8.31
N LEU A 51 -8.19 -10.57 -7.26
CA LEU A 51 -7.00 -10.96 -6.50
C LEU A 51 -5.97 -11.73 -7.35
N GLU A 52 -6.46 -12.62 -8.22
CA GLU A 52 -5.60 -13.40 -9.12
C GLU A 52 -4.92 -12.51 -10.17
N THR A 53 -5.65 -11.59 -10.77
CA THR A 53 -5.24 -10.99 -12.05
C THR A 53 -4.97 -9.49 -11.97
N VAL A 54 -5.82 -8.73 -11.28
CA VAL A 54 -5.85 -7.25 -11.40
C VAL A 54 -5.21 -6.54 -10.22
N ALA A 55 -5.43 -7.03 -9.00
CA ALA A 55 -5.00 -6.34 -7.78
C ALA A 55 -3.47 -6.19 -7.77
N THR A 56 -2.97 -5.04 -7.35
CA THR A 56 -1.55 -4.81 -7.04
C THR A 56 -1.35 -4.76 -5.53
N TYR A 57 -2.30 -4.12 -4.83
CA TYR A 57 -2.30 -3.96 -3.38
C TYR A 57 -3.50 -4.69 -2.76
N VAL A 58 -3.27 -5.32 -1.61
CA VAL A 58 -4.27 -6.02 -0.80
C VAL A 58 -4.22 -5.44 0.60
N VAL A 59 -5.32 -4.79 1.01
CA VAL A 59 -5.41 -4.11 2.30
C VAL A 59 -6.16 -4.99 3.29
N LEU A 60 -5.47 -5.56 4.27
CA LEU A 60 -6.12 -6.41 5.27
C LEU A 60 -6.72 -5.57 6.40
N ASP A 61 -8.00 -5.79 6.68
CA ASP A 61 -8.69 -5.28 7.86
C ASP A 61 -8.45 -6.24 9.04
N HIS A 62 -7.39 -5.95 9.82
CA HIS A 62 -6.97 -6.78 10.94
C HIS A 62 -8.06 -6.88 12.03
N GLU A 63 -8.77 -5.79 12.29
CA GLU A 63 -9.84 -5.77 13.31
C GLU A 63 -11.02 -6.64 12.91
N ARG A 64 -11.39 -6.68 11.63
CA ARG A 64 -12.43 -7.61 11.14
C ARG A 64 -12.03 -9.06 11.31
N ALA A 65 -10.76 -9.41 11.06
CA ALA A 65 -10.27 -10.76 11.29
C ALA A 65 -10.38 -11.15 12.77
N LEU A 66 -9.96 -10.26 13.68
CA LEU A 66 -10.05 -10.48 15.13
C LEU A 66 -11.50 -10.59 15.62
N ARG A 67 -12.40 -9.69 15.17
CA ARG A 67 -13.84 -9.80 15.45
C ARG A 67 -14.44 -11.11 14.95
N ARG A 68 -14.01 -11.57 13.77
CA ARG A 68 -14.44 -12.87 13.22
C ARG A 68 -13.93 -14.03 14.07
N ALA A 69 -12.71 -13.95 14.60
CA ALA A 69 -12.17 -14.97 15.50
C ALA A 69 -13.04 -15.13 16.76
N VAL A 70 -13.43 -14.01 17.37
CA VAL A 70 -14.36 -14.00 18.51
C VAL A 70 -15.68 -14.68 18.15
N ALA A 71 -16.29 -14.31 17.02
CA ALA A 71 -17.56 -14.91 16.56
C ALA A 71 -17.45 -16.42 16.28
N LEU A 72 -16.26 -16.92 15.94
CA LEU A 72 -15.99 -18.34 15.68
C LEU A 72 -15.48 -19.09 16.94
N ASN A 73 -15.43 -18.43 18.10
CA ASN A 73 -14.84 -18.94 19.34
C ASN A 73 -13.39 -19.42 19.16
N VAL A 74 -12.61 -18.71 18.34
CA VAL A 74 -11.18 -18.93 18.18
C VAL A 74 -10.44 -17.94 19.09
N PRO A 75 -9.69 -18.41 20.11
CA PRO A 75 -9.00 -17.53 21.06
C PRO A 75 -7.73 -16.93 20.43
N LEU A 76 -7.91 -16.02 19.48
CA LEU A 76 -6.84 -15.41 18.70
C LEU A 76 -6.47 -14.03 19.28
N SER A 77 -5.19 -13.82 19.63
CA SER A 77 -4.67 -12.50 19.99
C SER A 77 -4.25 -11.70 18.75
N GLU A 78 -4.09 -10.39 18.93
CA GLU A 78 -3.58 -9.49 17.90
C GLU A 78 -2.17 -9.91 17.42
N ASP A 79 -1.26 -10.20 18.35
CA ASP A 79 0.11 -10.65 18.02
C ASP A 79 0.13 -11.94 17.19
N GLN A 80 -0.75 -12.88 17.49
CA GLN A 80 -0.87 -14.13 16.74
C GLN A 80 -1.38 -13.86 15.32
N TRP A 81 -2.35 -12.97 15.17
CA TRP A 81 -2.81 -12.55 13.85
C TRP A 81 -1.73 -11.79 13.07
N TRP A 82 -0.99 -10.90 13.74
CA TRP A 82 0.11 -10.16 13.16
C TRP A 82 1.21 -11.09 12.65
N THR A 83 1.53 -12.15 13.39
CA THR A 83 2.46 -13.20 12.96
C THR A 83 1.98 -13.89 11.67
N ALA A 84 0.69 -14.20 11.57
CA ALA A 84 0.11 -14.78 10.36
C ALA A 84 0.13 -13.81 9.18
N HIS A 85 -0.10 -12.51 9.41
CA HIS A 85 0.03 -11.48 8.40
C HIS A 85 1.47 -11.36 7.89
N GLN A 86 2.47 -11.32 8.78
CA GLN A 86 3.89 -11.26 8.39
C GLN A 86 4.31 -12.47 7.54
N ALA A 87 3.69 -13.64 7.72
CA ALA A 87 3.96 -14.80 6.87
C ALA A 87 3.48 -14.63 5.42
N LEU A 88 2.60 -13.66 5.14
CA LEU A 88 2.08 -13.36 3.80
C LEU A 88 2.91 -12.34 3.02
N THR A 89 3.71 -11.52 3.71
CA THR A 89 4.44 -10.39 3.11
C THR A 89 5.65 -10.75 2.23
N PRO A 90 6.37 -11.89 2.41
CA PRO A 90 7.51 -12.20 1.57
C PRO A 90 7.13 -12.27 0.08
N ALA A 91 7.96 -11.71 -0.81
CA ALA A 91 7.66 -11.59 -2.24
C ALA A 91 7.31 -12.94 -2.92
N ARG A 92 7.91 -14.05 -2.46
CA ARG A 92 7.63 -15.42 -2.95
C ARG A 92 6.24 -15.94 -2.56
N VAL A 93 5.66 -15.40 -1.50
CA VAL A 93 4.33 -15.72 -1.00
C VAL A 93 3.29 -14.80 -1.62
N SER A 94 3.58 -13.50 -1.65
CA SER A 94 2.67 -12.50 -2.19
C SER A 94 2.58 -12.51 -3.72
N LEU A 95 3.55 -13.14 -4.42
CA LEU A 95 3.55 -13.35 -5.88
C LEU A 95 3.35 -12.04 -6.66
N GLY A 96 4.12 -11.01 -6.33
CA GLY A 96 4.02 -9.70 -6.98
C GLY A 96 2.78 -8.91 -6.55
N ARG A 97 2.28 -9.17 -5.34
CA ARG A 97 1.26 -8.35 -4.65
C ARG A 97 1.87 -7.74 -3.41
N TYR A 98 1.41 -6.55 -3.06
CA TYR A 98 1.74 -5.94 -1.79
C TYR A 98 0.58 -6.19 -0.82
N ILE A 99 0.87 -6.81 0.32
CA ILE A 99 -0.13 -7.17 1.34
C ILE A 99 0.21 -6.40 2.61
N GLY A 100 -0.76 -5.70 3.18
CA GLY A 100 -0.54 -4.87 4.36
C GLY A 100 -1.83 -4.25 4.89
N GLY A 101 -1.74 -3.46 5.96
CA GLY A 101 -2.83 -2.59 6.39
C GLY A 101 -2.85 -1.26 5.59
N MET A 102 -3.67 -0.30 6.03
CA MET A 102 -3.76 1.02 5.38
C MET A 102 -2.43 1.78 5.29
N GLY A 103 -1.49 1.55 6.21
CA GLY A 103 -0.14 2.11 6.14
C GLY A 103 0.61 1.74 4.86
N LEU A 104 0.35 0.56 4.29
CA LEU A 104 0.91 0.14 3.01
C LEU A 104 0.55 1.12 1.89
N MET A 105 -0.70 1.59 1.85
CA MET A 105 -1.16 2.48 0.80
C MET A 105 -0.51 3.86 0.89
N ARG A 106 -0.15 4.31 2.11
CA ARG A 106 0.60 5.56 2.31
C ARG A 106 2.01 5.43 1.76
N SER A 107 2.72 4.38 2.15
CA SER A 107 4.06 4.09 1.61
C SER A 107 4.04 3.92 0.10
N ALA A 108 3.04 3.20 -0.45
CA ALA A 108 2.88 3.04 -1.89
C ALA A 108 2.66 4.37 -2.61
N ALA A 109 1.90 5.30 -2.02
CA ALA A 109 1.71 6.64 -2.58
C ALA A 109 3.02 7.44 -2.55
N CYS A 110 3.78 7.41 -1.45
CA CYS A 110 5.09 8.06 -1.38
C CYS A 110 6.07 7.48 -2.42
N HIS A 111 6.16 6.16 -2.55
CA HIS A 111 7.03 5.54 -3.56
C HIS A 111 6.59 5.87 -4.98
N LEU A 112 5.28 5.84 -5.27
CA LEU A 112 4.79 6.24 -6.60
C LEU A 112 5.08 7.73 -6.87
N PHE A 113 4.97 8.59 -5.85
CA PHE A 113 5.42 9.97 -5.96
C PHE A 113 6.89 9.99 -6.36
N GLU A 114 7.79 9.34 -5.63
CA GLU A 114 9.26 9.32 -5.83
C GLU A 114 9.73 8.67 -7.15
N ASP A 115 9.00 7.67 -7.66
CA ASP A 115 9.43 6.91 -8.84
C ASP A 115 8.77 7.40 -10.14
N THR A 116 7.79 8.31 -10.09
CA THR A 116 7.05 8.71 -11.30
C THR A 116 7.83 9.65 -12.22
N SER A 117 7.72 9.42 -13.53
CA SER A 117 8.21 10.30 -14.59
C SER A 117 7.09 11.18 -15.16
N HIS A 118 6.20 11.70 -14.31
CA HIS A 118 5.01 12.43 -14.77
C HIS A 118 5.34 13.82 -15.38
N PRO A 119 4.69 14.25 -16.47
CA PRO A 119 4.92 15.56 -17.10
C PRO A 119 4.78 16.76 -16.15
N LEU A 120 3.78 16.74 -15.25
CA LEU A 120 3.57 17.82 -14.27
C LEU A 120 4.80 18.06 -13.38
N PHE A 121 5.52 17.02 -12.96
CA PHE A 121 6.75 17.21 -12.18
C PHE A 121 7.89 17.77 -13.03
N HIS A 122 7.92 17.46 -14.33
CA HIS A 122 8.89 18.08 -15.24
C HIS A 122 8.58 19.55 -15.44
N GLU A 123 7.32 19.94 -15.58
CA GLU A 123 6.91 21.35 -15.69
C GLU A 123 7.29 22.14 -14.45
N ILE A 124 7.01 21.60 -13.25
CA ILE A 124 7.37 22.23 -11.97
C ILE A 124 8.90 22.39 -11.84
N ALA A 125 9.67 21.35 -12.17
CA ALA A 125 11.12 21.42 -12.12
C ALA A 125 11.68 22.45 -13.11
N ASN A 126 11.21 22.42 -14.37
CA ASN A 126 11.68 23.29 -15.45
C ASN A 126 11.35 24.77 -15.22
N ALA A 127 10.34 25.08 -14.40
CA ALA A 127 10.05 26.45 -13.99
C ALA A 127 11.15 27.07 -13.10
N VAL A 128 12.02 26.23 -12.50
CA VAL A 128 13.02 26.65 -11.51
C VAL A 128 14.44 26.31 -11.98
N GLY A 129 14.62 25.21 -12.71
CA GLY A 129 15.93 24.76 -13.20
C GLY A 129 15.87 23.41 -13.93
N MET A 130 16.99 22.70 -13.96
CA MET A 130 17.08 21.34 -14.48
C MET A 130 16.63 20.33 -13.41
N LYS A 131 15.72 19.42 -13.76
CA LYS A 131 15.15 18.42 -12.84
C LYS A 131 16.20 17.54 -12.14
N ASP A 132 16.04 17.36 -10.82
CA ASP A 132 16.85 16.52 -9.92
C ASP A 132 15.99 15.57 -9.06
N GLY A 133 15.03 14.90 -9.70
CA GLY A 133 14.12 13.99 -9.01
C GLY A 133 13.17 14.69 -8.05
N HIS A 134 12.62 13.93 -7.12
CA HIS A 134 11.56 14.38 -6.21
C HIS A 134 11.46 13.44 -5.01
N ARG A 135 11.05 13.96 -3.86
CA ARG A 135 11.01 13.24 -2.58
C ARG A 135 9.67 13.44 -1.89
N ALA A 136 9.08 12.37 -1.36
CA ALA A 136 7.87 12.47 -0.56
C ALA A 136 8.21 12.68 0.93
N ASP A 137 7.42 13.51 1.61
CA ASP A 137 7.51 13.71 3.06
C ASP A 137 6.47 12.87 3.80
N ASP A 138 5.21 12.94 3.34
CA ASP A 138 4.09 12.20 3.94
C ASP A 138 2.93 12.01 2.93
N ALA A 139 2.05 11.06 3.22
CA ALA A 139 0.83 10.79 2.48
C ALA A 139 -0.37 10.64 3.42
N VAL A 140 -1.45 11.37 3.13
CA VAL A 140 -2.70 11.31 3.89
C VAL A 140 -3.85 10.82 3.02
N LEU A 141 -4.73 10.03 3.61
CA LEU A 141 -5.94 9.54 2.94
C LEU A 141 -6.93 10.70 2.78
N LEU A 142 -7.41 10.91 1.55
CA LEU A 142 -8.47 11.88 1.24
C LEU A 142 -9.88 11.28 1.33
N SER A 143 -9.99 9.96 1.18
CA SER A 143 -11.26 9.27 1.21
C SER A 143 -11.83 9.23 2.63
N ASP A 144 -13.12 9.55 2.76
CA ASP A 144 -13.86 9.44 4.02
C ASP A 144 -13.97 7.98 4.47
N ALA A 145 -13.65 7.70 5.74
CA ALA A 145 -13.58 6.35 6.31
C ALA A 145 -14.90 5.57 6.22
N ASP A 146 -16.03 6.28 6.12
CA ASP A 146 -17.38 5.69 6.09
C ASP A 146 -17.87 5.35 4.67
N THR A 147 -17.12 5.74 3.65
CA THR A 147 -17.45 5.40 2.26
C THR A 147 -16.60 4.24 1.76
N THR A 148 -17.15 3.43 0.87
CA THR A 148 -16.36 2.44 0.12
C THR A 148 -16.14 2.99 -1.29
N PRO A 149 -15.16 3.89 -1.48
CA PRO A 149 -15.00 4.63 -2.73
C PRO A 149 -14.53 3.71 -3.87
N ASP A 150 -14.80 4.12 -5.10
CA ASP A 150 -14.33 3.42 -6.31
C ASP A 150 -12.82 3.55 -6.53
N ALA A 151 -12.18 4.50 -5.86
CA ALA A 151 -10.74 4.61 -5.77
C ALA A 151 -10.33 5.14 -4.40
N LEU A 152 -9.20 4.63 -3.92
CA LEU A 152 -8.56 5.16 -2.73
C LEU A 152 -7.66 6.32 -3.16
N SER A 153 -7.93 7.52 -2.62
CA SER A 153 -7.20 8.74 -2.99
C SER A 153 -6.30 9.17 -1.86
N MET A 154 -5.01 9.36 -2.16
CA MET A 154 -3.99 9.82 -1.23
C MET A 154 -3.50 11.19 -1.67
N LEU A 155 -3.43 12.13 -0.74
CA LEU A 155 -2.73 13.39 -0.90
C LEU A 155 -1.30 13.21 -0.41
N VAL A 156 -0.33 13.31 -1.30
CA VAL A 156 1.09 13.25 -0.99
C VAL A 156 1.64 14.66 -0.92
N ARG A 157 2.41 14.93 0.12
CA ARG A 157 3.22 16.15 0.26
C ARG A 157 4.67 15.77 0.05
N GLY A 158 5.39 16.59 -0.69
CA GLY A 158 6.80 16.38 -0.94
C GLY A 158 7.40 17.56 -1.69
N ASP A 159 8.59 17.33 -2.23
CA ASP A 159 9.35 18.33 -2.97
C ASP A 159 9.72 17.79 -4.36
N VAL A 160 9.56 18.63 -5.38
CA VAL A 160 10.20 18.44 -6.70
C VAL A 160 11.50 19.22 -6.73
N ARG A 161 12.60 18.54 -7.05
CA ARG A 161 13.95 19.11 -6.96
C ARG A 161 14.46 19.51 -8.33
N ALA A 162 15.25 20.56 -8.36
CA ALA A 162 15.90 21.06 -9.55
C ALA A 162 17.22 21.78 -9.19
N PHE A 163 18.12 21.88 -10.16
CA PHE A 163 19.35 22.67 -10.09
C PHE A 163 19.32 23.83 -11.06
N ASN A 164 19.79 24.99 -10.64
CA ASN A 164 20.06 26.14 -11.51
C ASN A 164 21.40 26.81 -11.13
N GLU A 165 21.69 27.98 -11.71
CA GLU A 165 22.93 28.72 -11.46
C GLU A 165 23.07 29.18 -9.99
N GLU A 166 21.97 29.33 -9.25
CA GLU A 166 21.96 29.75 -7.85
C GLU A 166 22.16 28.58 -6.88
N GLY A 167 21.91 27.34 -7.33
CA GLY A 167 22.16 26.12 -6.57
C GLY A 167 21.05 25.08 -6.68
N ALA A 168 20.94 24.25 -5.64
CA ALA A 168 19.95 23.19 -5.54
C ALA A 168 18.65 23.72 -4.90
N LEU A 169 17.54 23.61 -5.61
CA LEU A 169 16.23 24.10 -5.19
C LEU A 169 15.20 22.96 -5.10
N ALA A 170 14.43 22.97 -4.02
CA ALA A 170 13.30 22.09 -3.76
C ALA A 170 12.01 22.91 -3.81
N THR A 171 11.10 22.55 -4.69
CA THR A 171 9.78 23.17 -4.83
C THR A 171 8.75 22.33 -4.11
N PRO A 172 8.10 22.84 -3.05
CA PRO A 172 7.05 22.11 -2.35
C PRO A 172 5.88 21.79 -3.28
N VAL A 173 5.41 20.55 -3.27
CA VAL A 173 4.34 20.04 -4.12
C VAL A 173 3.31 19.28 -3.29
N ILE A 174 2.05 19.49 -3.63
CA ILE A 174 0.95 18.62 -3.23
C ILE A 174 0.51 17.82 -4.46
N ALA A 175 0.47 16.50 -4.31
CA ALA A 175 0.10 15.55 -5.35
C ALA A 175 -1.09 14.71 -4.89
N GLU A 176 -1.99 14.37 -5.82
CA GLU A 176 -3.04 13.40 -5.60
C GLU A 176 -2.71 12.12 -6.35
N ILE A 177 -2.68 11.01 -5.62
CA ILE A 177 -2.45 9.67 -6.16
C ILE A 177 -3.70 8.83 -5.91
N ARG A 178 -4.20 8.19 -6.97
CA ARG A 178 -5.38 7.33 -6.91
C ARG A 178 -5.05 5.88 -7.17
N PHE A 179 -5.60 5.01 -6.33
CA PHE A 179 -5.55 3.57 -6.47
C PHE A 179 -6.97 3.06 -6.79
N PRO A 180 -7.24 2.56 -8.01
CA PRO A 180 -8.56 2.09 -8.37
C PRO A 180 -8.94 0.87 -7.53
N ARG A 181 -10.15 0.88 -6.96
CA ARG A 181 -10.70 -0.29 -6.26
C ARG A 181 -11.12 -1.32 -7.29
N VAL A 182 -10.56 -2.52 -7.16
CA VAL A 182 -10.87 -3.67 -8.05
C VAL A 182 -11.55 -4.81 -7.30
N GLY A 183 -11.76 -4.64 -5.99
CA GLY A 183 -12.49 -5.55 -5.11
C GLY A 183 -12.62 -4.95 -3.70
N ARG A 184 -13.30 -5.65 -2.79
CA ARG A 184 -13.70 -5.07 -1.48
C ARG A 184 -12.54 -4.56 -0.62
N GLN A 185 -11.34 -5.11 -0.77
CA GLN A 185 -10.10 -4.68 -0.12
C GLN A 185 -8.90 -4.82 -1.08
N LEU A 186 -9.17 -4.69 -2.37
CA LEU A 186 -8.22 -4.95 -3.44
C LEU A 186 -8.09 -3.70 -4.31
N TYR A 187 -6.86 -3.25 -4.53
CA TYR A 187 -6.57 -2.05 -5.28
C TYR A 187 -5.58 -2.32 -6.40
N GLY A 188 -5.81 -1.71 -7.55
CA GLY A 188 -4.90 -1.76 -8.70
C GLY A 188 -3.66 -0.86 -8.50
N ALA A 189 -2.85 -0.74 -9.55
CA ALA A 189 -1.70 0.15 -9.56
C ALA A 189 -2.11 1.61 -9.33
N GLY A 190 -1.31 2.33 -8.54
CA GLY A 190 -1.53 3.76 -8.29
C GLY A 190 -1.21 4.60 -9.52
N THR A 191 -1.89 5.73 -9.65
CA THR A 191 -1.62 6.72 -10.70
C THR A 191 -1.61 8.12 -10.09
N LEU A 192 -0.63 8.94 -10.50
CA LEU A 192 -0.63 10.36 -10.21
C LEU A 192 -1.71 11.02 -11.08
N VAL A 193 -2.70 11.66 -10.46
CA VAL A 193 -3.81 12.30 -11.17
C VAL A 193 -3.72 13.83 -11.14
N HIS A 194 -3.05 14.37 -10.13
CA HIS A 194 -2.86 15.80 -9.97
C HIS A 194 -1.55 16.07 -9.22
N ALA A 195 -0.91 17.19 -9.56
CA ALA A 195 0.23 17.72 -8.85
C ALA A 195 0.27 19.24 -9.03
N ALA A 196 0.47 19.96 -7.93
CA ALA A 196 0.57 21.41 -7.94
C ALA A 196 1.63 21.88 -6.95
N GLN A 197 2.35 22.94 -7.34
CA GLN A 197 3.23 23.66 -6.44
C GLN A 197 2.42 24.25 -5.28
N ASN A 198 2.92 24.06 -4.06
CA ASN A 198 2.28 24.48 -2.81
C ASN A 198 3.26 25.27 -1.92
N GLY A 199 4.00 26.20 -2.53
CA GLY A 199 4.97 27.02 -1.83
C GLY A 199 6.00 27.61 -2.77
N VAL A 200 6.87 28.46 -2.24
CA VAL A 200 8.01 28.99 -2.99
C VAL A 200 9.15 27.97 -3.03
N PRO A 201 9.94 27.90 -4.13
CA PRO A 201 11.16 27.12 -4.16
C PRO A 201 12.10 27.53 -3.03
N ARG A 202 12.75 26.55 -2.42
CA ARG A 202 13.67 26.74 -1.28
C ARG A 202 14.98 26.00 -1.52
N PRO A 203 16.13 26.53 -1.06
CA PRO A 203 17.38 25.79 -1.10
C PRO A 203 17.27 24.45 -0.37
N TYR A 204 17.91 23.40 -0.90
CA TYR A 204 18.12 22.14 -0.19
C TYR A 204 19.58 21.70 -0.30
N GLU A 205 20.01 20.87 0.65
CA GLU A 205 21.29 20.19 0.53
C GLU A 205 21.06 18.87 -0.22
N PRO A 206 21.63 18.69 -1.43
CA PRO A 206 21.59 17.42 -2.10
C PRO A 206 22.41 16.40 -1.30
N ASN A 207 21.84 15.22 -1.10
CA ASN A 207 22.56 14.09 -0.53
C ASN A 207 23.57 13.59 -1.57
N PHE A 208 24.78 14.15 -1.57
CA PHE A 208 25.90 13.52 -2.24
C PHE A 208 26.31 12.31 -1.40
N GLU A 209 25.88 11.12 -1.80
CA GLU A 209 26.62 9.92 -1.41
C GLU A 209 28.02 10.08 -2.00
N GLY A 210 29.00 10.32 -1.13
CA GLY A 210 30.39 10.42 -1.55
C GLY A 210 30.74 9.13 -2.28
N ASP A 211 31.09 9.26 -3.56
CA ASP A 211 31.69 8.20 -4.34
C ASP A 211 32.78 7.52 -3.50
N ILE A 212 32.53 6.29 -3.08
CA ILE A 212 33.57 5.41 -2.53
C ILE A 212 34.39 4.94 -3.74
N TYR A 213 35.15 5.86 -4.34
CA TYR A 213 36.31 5.53 -5.14
C TYR A 213 37.53 5.81 -4.28
N GLY A 214 38.20 4.71 -3.90
CA GLY A 214 39.27 4.71 -2.91
C GLY A 214 40.52 5.49 -3.31
N ALA A 215 41.27 5.84 -2.27
CA ALA A 215 42.71 6.06 -2.33
C ALA A 215 43.37 5.13 -1.29
#